data_AF-A0A2R7MMM3-F1
#
_entry.id   AF-A0A2R7MMM3-F1
#
_cell.length_a   1.000
_cell.length_b   1.000
_cell.length_c   1.000
_cell.angle_alpha   90.00
_cell.angle_beta   90.00
_cell.angle_gamma   90.00
#
_symmetry.space_group_name_H-M   'P 1'
#
loop_
_entity.id
_entity.type
_entity.pdbx_description
1 polymer ?
#
loop_
_entity_poly.entity_id
_entity_poly.type
_entity_poly.pdbx_seq_one_letter_code
_entity_poly.pdbx_strand_id
1 'polypeptide(L)' 'MLAPHLHEQARVVNVGQGLAAIQKGQQLAGHFPTDDMLDRARRVLSGELSPDEAEAEMNDALSRIVARENGATRNR' A
#
# COMPACT_ATOMS: atom_id res chain seq x y z
N MET A 1 9.03 12.75 29.42
CA MET A 1 9.24 11.48 28.70
C MET A 1 7.92 10.73 28.75
N LEU A 2 7.33 10.37 27.60
CA LEU A 2 6.07 9.62 27.58
C LEU A 2 6.34 8.15 27.95
N ALA A 3 5.34 7.47 28.52
CA ALA A 3 5.44 6.04 28.77
C ALA A 3 5.48 5.25 27.44
N PRO A 4 6.19 4.11 27.36
CA PRO A 4 6.35 3.35 26.12
C PRO A 4 5.02 2.97 25.42
N HIS A 5 3.99 2.65 26.19
CA HIS A 5 2.66 2.34 25.65
C HIS A 5 1.96 3.55 25.01
N LEU A 6 2.25 4.77 25.48
CA LEU A 6 1.74 6.01 24.88
C LEU A 6 2.44 6.33 23.55
N HIS A 7 3.72 5.98 23.43
CA HIS A 7 4.44 6.09 22.15
C HIS A 7 3.86 5.16 21.09
N GLU A 8 3.55 3.93 21.47
CA GLU A 8 2.92 2.97 20.56
C GLU A 8 1.51 3.40 20.15
N GLN A 9 0.69 3.85 21.10
CA GLN A 9 -0.65 4.38 20.79
C GLN A 9 -0.59 5.59 19.85
N ALA A 10 0.35 6.51 20.08
CA ALA A 10 0.55 7.67 19.20
C ALA A 10 0.95 7.27 17.78
N ARG A 11 1.80 6.24 17.63
CA ARG A 11 2.19 5.69 16.32
C ARG A 11 0.99 5.09 15.60
N VAL A 12 0.19 4.27 16.28
CA VAL A 12 -1.02 3.66 15.71
C VAL A 12 -2.01 4.73 15.22
N VAL A 13 -2.23 5.78 16.01
CA VAL A 13 -3.09 6.91 15.63
C VAL A 13 -2.55 7.62 14.38
N ASN A 14 -1.24 7.85 14.30
CA ASN A 14 -0.62 8.49 13.14
C ASN A 14 -0.76 7.65 11.86
N VAL A 15 -0.56 6.33 11.95
CA VAL A 15 -0.78 5.41 10.82
C VAL A 15 -2.24 5.43 10.37
N GLY A 16 -3.19 5.38 11.31
CA GLY A 16 -4.62 5.43 10.99
C GLY A 16 -5.04 6.73 10.30
N GLN A 17 -4.54 7.88 10.78
CA GLN A 17 -4.80 9.18 10.17
C GLN A 17 -4.17 9.29 8.78
N GLY A 18 -2.93 8.82 8.61
CA GLY A 18 -2.24 8.77 7.32
C GLY A 18 -3.01 7.92 6.30
N LEU A 19 -3.48 6.74 6.71
CA LEU A 19 -4.25 5.86 5.83
C LEU A 19 -5.59 6.49 5.43
N ALA A 20 -6.29 7.14 6.36
CA ALA A 20 -7.53 7.86 6.06
C ALA A 20 -7.32 9.02 5.08
N ALA A 21 -6.22 9.77 5.23
CA ALA A 21 -5.85 10.84 4.31
C ALA A 21 -5.54 10.31 2.90
N ILE A 22 -4.80 9.21 2.79
CA ILE A 22 -4.51 8.54 1.52
C ILE A 22 -5.81 8.09 0.84
N GLN A 23 -6.67 7.35 1.57
CA GLN A 23 -7.93 6.85 1.02
C GLN A 23 -8.82 8.00 0.54
N LYS A 24 -8.94 9.07 1.34
CA LYS A 24 -9.76 10.22 0.96
C LYS A 24 -9.17 10.96 -0.24
N GLY A 25 -7.86 11.14 -0.30
CA GLY A 25 -7.17 11.76 -1.43
C GLY A 25 -7.44 11.02 -2.74
N GLN A 26 -7.35 9.68 -2.72
CA GLN A 26 -7.68 8.85 -3.89
C GLN A 26 -9.15 8.99 -4.30
N GLN A 27 -10.09 8.95 -3.35
CA GLN A 27 -11.52 9.16 -3.65
C GLN A 27 -11.81 10.52 -4.27
N LEU A 28 -11.17 11.59 -3.78
CA LEU A 28 -11.30 12.94 -4.34
C LEU A 28 -10.73 13.04 -5.76
N ALA A 29 -9.73 12.22 -6.09
CA ALA A 29 -9.19 12.06 -7.44
C ALA A 29 -10.04 11.13 -8.34
N GLY A 30 -11.15 10.57 -7.82
CA GLY A 30 -12.00 9.63 -8.55
C GLY A 30 -11.46 8.19 -8.58
N HIS A 31 -10.49 7.86 -7.72
CA HIS A 31 -9.92 6.53 -7.58
C HIS A 31 -10.45 5.82 -6.34
N PHE A 32 -10.68 4.52 -6.47
CA PHE A 32 -11.21 3.66 -5.39
C PHE A 32 -10.21 2.52 -5.16
N PRO A 33 -9.19 2.71 -4.31
CA PRO A 33 -8.18 1.71 -4.06
C PRO A 33 -8.80 0.47 -3.42
N THR A 34 -8.24 -0.70 -3.78
CA THR A 34 -8.61 -1.98 -3.18
C THR A 34 -8.06 -2.12 -1.77
N ASP A 35 -8.57 -3.08 -1.01
CA ASP A 35 -8.07 -3.36 0.34
C ASP A 35 -6.58 -3.73 0.34
N ASP A 36 -6.11 -4.47 -0.67
CA ASP A 36 -4.68 -4.83 -0.82
C ASP A 36 -3.80 -3.59 -1.03
N MET A 37 -4.29 -2.60 -1.77
CA MET A 37 -3.58 -1.33 -1.96
C MET A 37 -3.50 -0.53 -0.65
N LEU A 38 -4.58 -0.54 0.14
CA LEU A 38 -4.62 0.12 1.44
C LEU A 38 -3.76 -0.60 2.48
N ASP A 39 -3.69 -1.93 2.48
CA ASP A 39 -2.78 -2.68 3.36
C ASP A 39 -1.31 -2.40 3.03
N ARG A 40 -0.93 -2.34 1.74
CA ARG A 40 0.43 -1.94 1.37
C ARG A 40 0.76 -0.54 1.87
N ALA A 41 -0.16 0.42 1.73
CA ALA A 41 0.01 1.77 2.26
C ALA A 41 0.15 1.77 3.80
N ARG A 42 -0.65 0.95 4.51
CA ARG A 42 -0.55 0.75 5.96
C ARG A 42 0.82 0.23 6.36
N ARG A 43 1.34 -0.80 5.69
CA ARG A 43 2.65 -1.41 5.95
C ARG A 43 3.80 -0.41 5.72
N VAL A 44 3.68 0.46 4.71
CA VAL A 44 4.64 1.54 4.48
C VAL A 44 4.60 2.58 5.60
N LEU A 45 3.40 3.06 5.96
CA LEU A 45 3.23 4.04 7.03
C LEU A 45 3.65 3.50 8.41
N SER A 46 3.45 2.21 8.66
CA SER A 46 3.90 1.57 9.89
C SER A 46 5.39 1.26 9.87
N GLY A 47 6.08 1.32 8.73
CA GLY A 47 7.49 0.92 8.60
C GLY A 47 7.71 -0.60 8.64
N GLU A 48 6.64 -1.40 8.52
CA GLU A 48 6.73 -2.84 8.23
C GLU A 48 7.26 -3.11 6.81
N LEU A 49 7.16 -2.13 5.92
CA LEU A 49 7.60 -2.18 4.53
C LEU A 49 8.26 -0.85 4.16
N SER A 50 9.41 -0.88 3.49
CA SER A 50 9.98 0.33 2.91
C SER A 50 9.26 0.72 1.60
N PRO A 51 9.34 1.99 1.16
CA PRO A 51 8.83 2.39 -0.14
C PRO A 51 9.41 1.58 -1.31
N ASP A 52 10.71 1.28 -1.28
CA ASP A 52 11.39 0.52 -2.34
C ASP A 52 10.89 -0.93 -2.41
N GLU A 53 10.68 -1.57 -1.25
CA GLU A 53 10.08 -2.92 -1.20
C GLU A 53 8.62 -2.91 -1.67
N ALA A 54 7.85 -1.87 -1.33
CA ALA A 54 6.47 -1.70 -1.80
C ALA A 54 6.41 -1.53 -3.33
N GLU A 55 7.35 -0.78 -3.90
CA GLU A 55 7.49 -0.63 -5.35
C GLU A 55 7.89 -1.95 -6.01
N ALA A 56 8.82 -2.71 -5.41
CA ALA A 56 9.20 -4.02 -5.90
C ALA A 56 8.01 -5.01 -5.91
N GLU A 57 7.18 -5.03 -4.85
CA GLU A 57 5.93 -5.82 -4.83
C GLU A 57 4.99 -5.44 -5.98
N MET A 58 4.86 -4.15 -6.28
CA MET A 58 4.03 -3.65 -7.39
C MET A 58 4.57 -4.07 -8.76
N ASN A 59 5.88 -3.91 -8.96
CA ASN A 59 6.54 -4.25 -10.22
C ASN A 59 6.49 -5.75 -10.50
N ASP A 60 6.62 -6.59 -9.47
CA ASP A 60 6.46 -8.04 -9.61
C ASP A 60 5.01 -8.42 -9.99
N ALA A 61 4.01 -7.86 -9.31
CA ALA A 61 2.61 -8.10 -9.65
C ALA A 61 2.27 -7.70 -11.10
N LEU A 62 2.76 -6.54 -11.54
CA LEU A 62 2.61 -6.08 -12.93
C LEU A 62 3.32 -7.02 -13.92
N SER A 63 4.53 -7.47 -13.58
CA SER A 63 5.30 -8.40 -14.43
C SER A 63 4.56 -9.72 -14.66
N ARG A 64 3.90 -10.27 -13.63
CA ARG A 64 3.07 -11.48 -13.75
C ARG A 64 1.86 -11.27 -14.67
N ILE A 65 1.22 -10.10 -14.60
CA ILE A 65 0.11 -9.75 -15.49
C ILE A 65 0.60 -9.70 -16.94
N VAL A 66 1.69 -8.96 -17.19
CA VAL A 66 2.28 -8.83 -18.54
C VAL A 66 2.67 -10.19 -19.10
N ALA A 67 3.29 -11.06 -18.31
CA ALA A 67 3.67 -12.41 -18.74
C ALA A 67 2.43 -13.23 -19.16
N ARG A 68 1.34 -13.17 -18.40
CA ARG A 68 0.07 -13.85 -18.72
C ARG A 68 -0.52 -13.35 -20.04
N GLU A 69 -0.63 -12.04 -20.22
CA GLU A 69 -1.21 -11.46 -21.44
C GLU A 69 -0.36 -11.79 -22.69
N ASN A 70 0.97 -11.75 -22.56
CA ASN A 70 1.89 -12.12 -23.63
C ASN A 70 1.80 -13.61 -24.00
N GLY A 71 1.62 -14.50 -23.01
CA GLY A 71 1.40 -15.93 -23.25
C GLY A 71 0.07 -16.21 -23.95
N ALA A 72 -1.01 -15.54 -23.54
CA ALA A 72 -2.32 -15.66 -24.16
C ALA A 72 -2.32 -15.17 -25.62
N THR A 73 -1.55 -14.12 -25.91
CA THR A 73 -1.42 -13.57 -27.27
C THR A 73 -0.63 -14.49 -28.21
N ARG A 74 0.36 -15.25 -27.68
CA ARG A 74 1.19 -16.17 -28.49
C ARG A 74 0.50 -17.49 -28.85
N ASN A 75 -0.56 -17.87 -28.13
CA ASN A 75 -1.31 -19.12 -28.34
C ASN A 75 -2.59 -18.91 -29.18
N ARG A 76 -2.74 -17.77 -29.85
CA ARG A 76 -3.89 -17.42 -30.69
C ARG A 76 -3.43 -17.19 -32.12
#